data_AF-A0A1H8Y9M9-F1
#
_entry.id   AF-A0A1H8Y9M9-F1
#
_cell.length_a   1.000
_cell.length_b   1.000
_cell.length_c   1.000
_cell.angle_alpha   90.00
_cell.angle_beta   90.00
_cell.angle_gamma   90.00
#
_symmetry.space_group_name_H-M   'P 1'
#
loop_
_entity.id
_entity.type
_entity.pdbx_description
1 polymer ?
#
loop_
_entity_poly.entity_id
_entity_poly.type
_entity_poly.pdbx_seq_one_letter_code
_entity_poly.pdbx_strand_id
1 'polypeptide(L)'
;MIRALLIALLVPTLVWAQPSQPPTPDQKPAETTQPKPEPDLRGTAQMPLAVEIVPTQVDKEKERREWLRENAKEHEEHELVAATWDLVKWTGILAAFTAALFFATAYTAIKAEKSAAKALKASTQATDTFLKLERPYVTAGGYSDAISMFVGTPRVFHLQVHNMGKTPAFMTDYDIRFAYLKDVRGTDVPAQLVEPRFPFDDRFGADQMKTDVDVVPVEPSDADIVYGAVWYQDWAKQEHCFRFVLRIDPHVSTRPDISKLVHPDYSKWD
;
A
#
# COMPACT_ATOMS: atom_id res chain seq x y z
N MET A 1 -41.55 19.33 7.10
CA MET A 1 -41.57 19.52 8.57
C MET A 1 -41.11 18.24 9.26
N ILE A 2 -39.80 18.05 9.40
CA ILE A 2 -39.21 16.99 10.23
C ILE A 2 -38.09 17.66 11.02
N ARG A 3 -38.09 17.36 12.32
CA ARG A 3 -37.49 18.12 13.41
C ARG A 3 -35.96 18.16 13.33
N ALA A 4 -35.43 19.37 13.51
CA ALA A 4 -34.04 19.64 13.82
C ALA A 4 -33.65 18.92 15.12
N LEU A 5 -32.82 17.89 15.02
CA LEU A 5 -32.17 17.26 16.17
C LEU A 5 -30.87 18.02 16.43
N LEU A 6 -30.91 18.82 17.48
CA LEU A 6 -29.82 19.62 18.01
C LEU A 6 -28.80 18.67 18.65
N ILE A 7 -27.80 18.24 17.88
CA ILE A 7 -26.64 17.53 18.43
C ILE A 7 -25.77 18.58 19.11
N ALA A 8 -25.90 18.68 20.43
CA ALA A 8 -25.00 19.44 21.28
C ALA A 8 -23.58 18.86 21.10
N LEU A 9 -22.76 19.60 20.36
CA LEU A 9 -21.36 19.34 20.14
C LEU A 9 -20.63 19.55 21.47
N LEU A 10 -20.52 18.49 22.26
CA LEU A 10 -19.59 18.41 23.38
C LEU A 10 -18.19 18.37 22.77
N VAL A 11 -17.61 19.55 22.60
CA VAL A 11 -16.20 19.73 22.25
C VAL A 11 -15.39 19.03 23.34
N PRO A 12 -14.67 17.93 23.06
CA PRO A 12 -13.62 17.51 23.97
C PRO A 12 -12.61 18.64 23.94
N THR A 13 -12.50 19.38 25.04
CA THR A 13 -11.36 20.26 25.27
C THR A 13 -10.12 19.39 25.11
N LEU A 14 -9.45 19.53 23.97
CA LEU A 14 -8.12 18.99 23.76
C LEU A 14 -7.26 19.55 24.90
N VAL A 15 -7.04 18.72 25.92
CA VAL A 15 -5.93 18.89 26.84
C VAL A 15 -4.69 18.72 25.97
N TRP A 16 -4.16 19.85 25.50
CA TRP A 16 -2.85 19.92 24.90
C TRP A 16 -1.89 19.39 25.97
N ALA A 17 -1.41 18.17 25.76
CA ALA A 17 -0.36 17.59 26.58
C ALA A 17 0.87 18.48 26.40
N GLN A 18 1.06 19.37 27.36
CA GLN A 18 2.23 20.22 27.46
C GLN A 18 3.45 19.29 27.58
N PRO A 19 4.48 19.43 26.72
CA PRO A 19 5.68 18.62 26.81
C PRO A 19 6.28 18.79 28.21
N SER A 20 6.35 17.68 28.92
CA SER A 20 6.90 17.56 30.27
C SER A 20 8.29 18.20 30.33
N GLN A 21 8.41 19.25 31.15
CA GLN A 21 9.69 19.85 31.51
C GLN A 21 10.59 18.78 32.15
N PRO A 22 11.90 18.79 31.88
CA PRO A 22 12.86 17.93 32.56
C PRO A 22 12.89 18.25 34.07
N PRO A 23 13.07 17.23 34.94
CA PRO A 23 13.14 17.43 36.38
C PRO A 23 14.51 18.00 36.79
N THR A 24 14.50 19.05 37.61
CA THR A 24 15.67 19.54 38.35
C THR A 24 15.19 20.26 39.63
N PRO A 25 16.02 20.38 40.68
CA PRO A 25 16.47 19.36 41.63
C PRO A 25 16.02 19.67 43.08
N ASP A 26 16.25 18.72 43.99
CA ASP A 26 16.41 18.81 45.46
C ASP A 26 15.79 20.00 46.23
N GLN A 27 14.75 19.70 47.03
CA GLN A 27 14.49 20.34 48.32
C GLN A 27 14.12 19.31 49.39
N LYS A 28 15.13 18.89 50.16
CA LYS A 28 15.03 18.54 51.59
C LYS A 28 14.79 19.84 52.40
N PRO A 29 14.41 19.83 53.69
CA PRO A 29 13.65 18.87 54.51
C PRO A 29 12.49 19.54 55.29
N ALA A 30 11.54 18.76 55.83
CA ALA A 30 10.84 19.15 57.06
C ALA A 30 10.51 17.89 57.87
N GLU A 31 11.27 17.71 58.96
CA GLU A 31 10.97 16.79 60.05
C GLU A 31 9.55 17.04 60.59
N THR A 32 8.74 15.98 60.66
CA THR A 32 7.62 15.94 61.59
C THR A 32 7.89 14.82 62.57
N THR A 33 8.27 15.24 63.78
CA THR A 33 8.53 14.45 64.97
C THR A 33 7.32 13.57 65.30
N GLN A 34 7.44 12.25 65.15
CA GLN A 34 6.49 11.31 65.77
C GLN A 34 6.88 11.14 67.25
N PRO A 35 5.99 11.45 68.21
CA PRO A 35 6.22 11.17 69.61
C PRO A 35 6.25 9.66 69.87
N LYS A 36 7.30 9.27 70.59
CA LYS A 36 7.61 7.95 71.14
C LYS A 36 6.45 7.45 72.03
N PRO A 37 5.88 6.25 71.79
CA PRO A 37 4.96 5.65 72.75
C PRO A 37 5.69 5.22 74.03
N GLU A 38 5.15 5.63 75.18
CA GLU A 38 5.56 5.15 76.50
C GLU A 38 5.28 3.64 76.64
N PRO A 39 6.19 2.86 77.24
CA PRO A 39 5.92 1.48 77.62
C PRO A 39 5.04 1.47 78.88
N ASP A 40 3.76 1.14 78.72
CA ASP A 40 2.87 0.89 79.86
C ASP A 40 3.25 -0.45 80.53
N LEU A 41 4.05 -0.31 81.58
CA LEU A 41 4.39 -1.31 82.57
C LEU A 41 3.25 -1.42 83.59
N ARG A 42 2.24 -2.26 83.35
CA ARG A 42 1.33 -2.75 84.41
C ARG A 42 0.88 -4.17 84.14
N GLY A 43 1.41 -5.11 84.94
CA GLY A 43 1.02 -6.51 84.91
C GLY A 43 1.90 -7.36 85.81
N THR A 44 1.96 -7.05 87.10
CA THR A 44 2.62 -7.87 88.11
C THR A 44 1.81 -9.14 88.38
N ALA A 45 2.50 -10.29 88.41
CA ALA A 45 1.96 -11.63 88.55
C ALA A 45 1.58 -12.04 89.99
N GLN A 46 1.09 -11.11 90.82
CA GLN A 46 0.81 -11.40 92.23
C GLN A 46 -0.48 -10.73 92.69
N MET A 47 -1.61 -11.37 92.38
CA MET A 47 -2.82 -11.41 93.22
C MET A 47 -3.86 -12.26 92.47
N PRO A 48 -4.19 -13.49 92.93
CA PRO A 48 -5.38 -14.16 92.44
C PRO A 48 -6.57 -13.35 92.97
N LEU A 49 -7.09 -12.45 92.13
CA LEU A 49 -8.33 -11.74 92.41
C LEU A 49 -9.43 -12.80 92.37
N ALA A 50 -9.82 -13.30 93.54
CA ALA A 50 -11.07 -14.03 93.71
C ALA A 50 -12.20 -13.03 93.39
N VAL A 51 -12.58 -12.97 92.12
CA VAL A 51 -13.79 -12.28 91.69
C VAL A 51 -14.93 -13.14 92.20
N GLU A 52 -15.42 -12.79 93.39
CA GLU A 52 -16.72 -13.23 93.83
C GLU A 52 -17.73 -12.59 92.88
N ILE A 53 -18.26 -13.42 91.98
CA ILE A 53 -19.31 -13.04 91.04
C ILE A 53 -20.56 -12.84 91.89
N VAL A 54 -20.70 -11.64 92.44
CA VAL A 54 -21.99 -11.19 92.99
C VAL A 54 -22.92 -11.12 91.77
N PRO A 55 -23.98 -11.92 91.69
CA PRO A 55 -24.91 -11.86 90.58
C PRO A 55 -25.55 -10.47 90.58
N THR A 56 -25.07 -9.61 89.69
CA THR A 56 -25.63 -8.28 89.48
C THR A 56 -27.07 -8.50 89.03
N GLN A 57 -28.04 -8.01 89.81
CA GLN A 57 -29.42 -7.99 89.35
C GLN A 57 -29.44 -7.23 88.02
N VAL A 58 -29.92 -7.92 87.00
CA VAL A 58 -30.01 -7.43 85.63
C VAL A 58 -30.77 -6.11 85.63
N ASP A 59 -30.05 -5.02 85.38
CA ASP A 59 -30.62 -3.69 85.26
C ASP A 59 -31.34 -3.60 83.91
N LYS A 60 -32.67 -3.69 83.95
CA LYS A 60 -33.55 -3.65 82.77
C LYS A 60 -33.32 -2.42 81.89
N GLU A 61 -32.81 -1.32 82.44
CA GLU A 61 -32.51 -0.11 81.68
C GLU A 61 -31.20 -0.22 80.90
N LYS A 62 -30.25 -1.04 81.38
CA LYS A 62 -29.03 -1.37 80.65
C LYS A 62 -29.31 -2.29 79.47
N GLU A 63 -30.13 -3.34 79.68
CA GLU A 63 -30.57 -4.23 78.59
C GLU A 63 -31.30 -3.47 77.48
N ARG A 64 -32.20 -2.54 77.83
CA ARG A 64 -32.89 -1.70 76.84
C ARG A 64 -31.92 -0.84 76.03
N ARG A 65 -30.88 -0.29 76.66
CA ARG A 65 -29.86 0.52 75.96
C ARG A 65 -28.95 -0.32 75.07
N GLU A 66 -28.61 -1.53 75.51
CA GLU A 66 -27.83 -2.49 74.72
C GLU A 66 -28.62 -2.96 73.50
N TRP A 67 -29.89 -3.33 73.68
CA TRP A 67 -30.80 -3.69 72.59
C TRP A 67 -30.98 -2.56 71.56
N LEU A 68 -31.15 -1.32 72.00
CA LEU A 68 -31.24 -0.16 71.08
C LEU A 68 -29.93 0.07 70.32
N ARG A 69 -28.77 -0.16 70.94
CA ARG A 69 -27.47 -0.04 70.29
C ARG A 69 -27.22 -1.17 69.30
N GLU A 70 -27.62 -2.39 69.63
CA GLU A 70 -27.51 -3.54 68.74
C GLU A 70 -28.37 -3.33 67.48
N ASN A 71 -29.65 -2.97 67.63
CA ASN A 71 -30.50 -2.67 66.48
C ASN A 71 -29.97 -1.50 65.63
N ALA A 72 -29.41 -0.45 66.26
CA ALA A 72 -28.83 0.67 65.51
C ALA A 72 -27.60 0.25 64.69
N LYS A 73 -26.77 -0.65 65.24
CA LYS A 73 -25.62 -1.22 64.51
C LYS A 73 -26.07 -2.13 63.39
N GLU A 74 -27.09 -2.96 63.60
CA GLU A 74 -27.66 -3.80 62.54
C GLU A 74 -28.15 -2.95 61.36
N HIS A 75 -28.83 -1.83 61.64
CA HIS A 75 -29.23 -0.88 60.59
C HIS A 75 -28.04 -0.28 59.83
N GLU A 76 -26.99 0.15 60.53
CA GLU A 76 -25.78 0.71 59.92
C GLU A 76 -25.03 -0.33 59.07
N GLU A 77 -24.94 -1.58 59.55
CA GLU A 77 -24.33 -2.69 58.80
C GLU A 77 -25.12 -3.01 57.54
N HIS A 78 -26.45 -3.02 57.60
CA HIS A 78 -27.30 -3.24 56.43
C HIS A 78 -27.15 -2.13 55.38
N GLU A 79 -27.04 -0.86 55.80
CA GLU A 79 -26.80 0.27 54.88
C GLU A 79 -25.42 0.18 54.22
N LEU A 80 -24.39 -0.17 54.99
CA LEU A 80 -23.03 -0.37 54.45
C LEU A 80 -22.97 -1.50 53.44
N VAL A 81 -23.65 -2.63 53.72
CA VAL A 81 -23.72 -3.77 52.79
C VAL A 81 -24.47 -3.37 51.52
N ALA A 82 -25.58 -2.63 51.63
CA ALA A 82 -26.33 -2.14 50.49
C ALA A 82 -25.50 -1.18 49.61
N ALA A 83 -24.80 -0.22 50.23
CA ALA A 83 -23.91 0.71 49.54
C ALA A 83 -22.75 -0.01 48.84
N THR A 84 -22.16 -1.02 49.49
CA THR A 84 -21.09 -1.86 48.91
C THR A 84 -21.61 -2.62 47.69
N TRP A 85 -22.82 -3.15 47.75
CA TRP A 85 -23.44 -3.86 46.63
C TRP A 85 -23.70 -2.94 45.44
N ASP A 86 -24.19 -1.72 45.67
CA ASP A 86 -24.41 -0.74 44.60
C ASP A 86 -23.09 -0.27 43.97
N LEU A 87 -22.03 -0.10 44.77
CA LEU A 87 -20.70 0.18 44.25
C LEU A 87 -20.23 -0.93 43.30
N VAL A 88 -20.36 -2.19 43.71
CA VAL A 88 -19.98 -3.36 42.88
C VAL A 88 -20.78 -3.38 41.57
N LYS A 89 -22.08 -3.08 41.60
CA LYS A 89 -22.89 -2.98 40.37
C LYS A 89 -22.37 -1.90 39.42
N TRP A 90 -22.11 -0.70 39.92
CA TRP A 90 -21.64 0.41 39.10
C TRP A 90 -20.25 0.13 38.52
N THR A 91 -19.33 -0.43 39.31
CA THR A 91 -18.02 -0.87 38.83
C THR A 91 -18.15 -1.97 37.78
N GLY A 92 -19.09 -2.91 37.96
CA GLY A 92 -19.39 -3.96 36.98
C GLY A 92 -19.88 -3.41 35.64
N ILE A 93 -20.81 -2.44 35.67
CA ILE A 93 -21.31 -1.76 34.46
C ILE A 93 -20.18 -1.01 33.75
N LEU A 94 -19.35 -0.27 34.48
CA LEU A 94 -18.23 0.47 33.92
C LEU A 94 -17.20 -0.49 33.28
N ALA A 95 -16.89 -1.61 33.94
CA ALA A 95 -15.99 -2.61 33.40
C ALA A 95 -16.54 -3.22 32.09
N ALA A 96 -17.83 -3.52 32.03
CA ALA A 96 -18.48 -4.02 30.82
C ALA A 96 -18.41 -3.01 29.67
N PHE A 97 -18.63 -1.72 29.95
CA PHE A 97 -18.54 -0.66 28.95
C PHE A 97 -17.11 -0.50 28.41
N THR A 98 -16.11 -0.48 29.29
CA THR A 98 -14.69 -0.41 28.90
C THR A 98 -14.27 -1.62 28.07
N ALA A 99 -14.72 -2.82 28.44
CA ALA A 99 -14.48 -4.03 27.65
C ALA A 99 -15.11 -3.92 26.25
N ALA A 100 -16.36 -3.47 26.14
CA ALA A 100 -17.03 -3.27 24.85
C ALA A 100 -16.28 -2.25 23.97
N LEU A 101 -15.82 -1.13 24.56
CA LEU A 101 -15.02 -0.13 23.84
C LEU A 101 -13.68 -0.69 23.37
N PHE A 102 -13.01 -1.49 24.20
CA PHE A 102 -11.76 -2.16 23.83
C PHE A 102 -11.97 -3.10 22.63
N PHE A 103 -13.00 -3.95 22.66
CA PHE A 103 -13.30 -4.86 21.55
C PHE A 103 -13.71 -4.12 20.28
N ALA A 104 -14.50 -3.04 20.39
CA ALA A 104 -14.84 -2.19 19.25
C ALA A 104 -13.57 -1.58 18.63
N THR A 105 -12.66 -1.07 19.46
CA THR A 105 -11.39 -0.49 19.01
C THR A 105 -10.51 -1.53 18.34
N ALA A 106 -10.30 -2.70 18.97
CA ALA A 106 -9.54 -3.80 18.38
C ALA A 106 -10.12 -4.25 17.03
N TYR A 107 -11.45 -4.34 16.92
CA TYR A 107 -12.13 -4.68 15.68
C TYR A 107 -11.89 -3.64 14.58
N THR A 108 -11.93 -2.35 14.90
CA THR A 108 -11.61 -1.29 13.94
C THR A 108 -10.16 -1.32 13.50
N ALA A 109 -9.22 -1.59 14.41
CA ALA A 109 -7.79 -1.72 14.08
C ALA A 109 -7.54 -2.85 13.07
N ILE A 110 -8.11 -4.04 13.31
CA ILE A 110 -7.98 -5.19 12.39
C ILE A 110 -8.60 -4.87 11.01
N LYS A 111 -9.74 -4.16 10.98
CA LYS A 111 -10.34 -3.72 9.72
C LYS A 111 -9.47 -2.68 8.99
N ALA A 112 -8.88 -1.75 9.74
CA ALA A 112 -7.98 -0.74 9.19
C ALA A 112 -6.77 -1.40 8.53
N GLU A 113 -6.12 -2.37 9.18
CA GLU A 113 -5.00 -3.12 8.60
C GLU A 113 -5.39 -3.82 7.28
N LYS A 114 -6.54 -4.51 7.26
CA LYS A 114 -7.03 -5.16 6.03
C LYS A 114 -7.32 -4.17 4.92
N SER A 115 -7.84 -2.99 5.25
CA SER A 115 -8.09 -1.92 4.26
C SER A 115 -6.78 -1.32 3.74
N ALA A 116 -5.79 -1.11 4.60
CA ALA A 116 -4.47 -0.63 4.23
C ALA A 116 -3.74 -1.61 3.32
N ALA A 117 -3.78 -2.91 3.62
CA ALA A 117 -3.20 -3.95 2.76
C ALA A 117 -3.87 -4.00 1.37
N LYS A 118 -5.20 -3.85 1.30
CA LYS A 118 -5.93 -3.77 0.03
C LYS A 118 -5.59 -2.50 -0.76
N ALA A 119 -5.51 -1.35 -0.09
CA ALA A 119 -5.13 -0.08 -0.69
C ALA A 119 -3.70 -0.14 -1.24
N LEU A 120 -2.77 -0.72 -0.49
CA LEU A 120 -1.39 -0.95 -0.94
C LEU A 120 -1.36 -1.82 -2.20
N LYS A 121 -2.06 -2.96 -2.19
CA LYS A 121 -2.13 -3.84 -3.37
C LYS A 121 -2.72 -3.14 -4.60
N ALA A 122 -3.80 -2.38 -4.42
CA ALA A 122 -4.42 -1.60 -5.49
C ALA A 122 -3.46 -0.51 -6.02
N SER A 123 -2.74 0.17 -5.12
CA SER A 123 -1.72 1.16 -5.49
C SER A 123 -0.59 0.52 -6.27
N THR A 124 -0.06 -0.64 -5.85
CA THR A 124 0.98 -1.36 -6.59
C THR A 124 0.50 -1.75 -7.99
N GLN A 125 -0.72 -2.29 -8.11
CA GLN A 125 -1.31 -2.62 -9.41
C GLN A 125 -1.49 -1.38 -10.31
N ALA A 126 -1.89 -0.25 -9.73
CA ALA A 126 -2.02 1.01 -10.44
C ALA A 126 -0.65 1.52 -10.92
N THR A 127 0.38 1.46 -10.07
CA THR A 127 1.76 1.79 -10.44
C THR A 127 2.27 0.88 -11.54
N ASP A 128 2.08 -0.43 -11.45
CA ASP A 128 2.51 -1.38 -12.48
C ASP A 128 1.82 -1.10 -13.82
N THR A 129 0.52 -0.78 -13.78
CA THR A 129 -0.24 -0.41 -14.98
C THR A 129 0.25 0.90 -15.57
N PHE A 130 0.52 1.89 -14.73
CA PHE A 130 1.06 3.18 -15.15
C PHE A 130 2.44 3.02 -15.79
N LEU A 131 3.35 2.28 -15.15
CA LEU A 131 4.68 1.98 -15.72
C LEU A 131 4.56 1.25 -17.06
N LYS A 132 3.61 0.32 -17.22
CA LYS A 132 3.35 -0.35 -18.51
C LYS A 132 2.84 0.61 -19.59
N LEU A 133 1.99 1.57 -19.24
CA LEU A 133 1.45 2.56 -20.18
C LEU A 133 2.46 3.63 -20.58
N GLU A 134 3.45 3.91 -19.74
CA GLU A 134 4.48 4.92 -20.01
C GLU A 134 5.74 4.36 -20.68
N ARG A 135 5.76 3.06 -20.98
CA ARG A 135 6.88 2.38 -21.64
C ARG A 135 7.23 2.97 -23.01
N PRO A 136 8.46 2.73 -23.50
CA PRO A 136 8.81 3.07 -24.87
C PRO A 136 7.97 2.21 -25.81
N TYR A 137 7.40 2.85 -26.83
CA TYR A 137 6.66 2.18 -27.89
C TYR A 137 7.38 2.47 -29.20
N VAL A 138 8.33 1.60 -29.54
CA VAL A 138 9.14 1.75 -30.74
C VAL A 138 8.41 1.09 -31.89
N THR A 139 8.21 1.86 -32.95
CA THR A 139 7.73 1.37 -34.24
C THR A 139 8.82 1.56 -35.28
N ALA A 140 8.90 0.63 -36.21
CA ALA A 140 9.84 0.65 -37.30
C ALA A 140 9.12 0.56 -38.65
N GLY A 141 9.74 1.15 -39.65
CA GLY A 141 9.29 1.10 -41.03
C GLY A 141 10.31 1.80 -41.91
N GLY A 142 9.87 2.48 -42.95
CA GLY A 142 10.82 3.19 -43.80
C GLY A 142 10.23 3.61 -45.11
N TYR A 143 11.09 4.12 -45.98
CA TYR A 143 10.76 4.43 -47.36
C TYR A 143 11.83 3.86 -48.27
N SER A 144 11.43 3.52 -49.50
CA SER A 144 12.38 3.23 -50.56
C SER A 144 12.47 4.45 -51.45
N ASP A 145 13.68 4.78 -51.90
CA ASP A 145 13.85 5.80 -52.92
C ASP A 145 13.07 5.39 -54.17
N ALA A 146 12.29 6.33 -54.72
CA ALA A 146 11.63 6.14 -56.00
C ALA A 146 12.70 5.72 -57.01
N ILE A 147 12.36 4.76 -57.90
CA ILE A 147 13.24 4.15 -58.90
C ILE A 147 14.34 5.13 -59.28
N SER A 148 15.58 4.80 -58.92
CA SER A 148 16.66 5.77 -59.09
C SER A 148 16.69 6.24 -60.54
N MET A 149 16.56 7.56 -60.70
CA MET A 149 16.53 8.19 -62.02
C MET A 149 17.86 7.99 -62.78
N PHE A 150 18.91 7.54 -62.08
CA PHE A 150 20.19 7.21 -62.64
C PHE A 150 20.31 5.70 -62.90
N VAL A 151 20.37 5.34 -64.18
CA VAL A 151 20.63 3.97 -64.64
C VAL A 151 21.86 3.40 -63.93
N GLY A 152 21.67 2.30 -63.21
CA GLY A 152 22.76 1.55 -62.54
C GLY A 152 22.97 1.84 -61.05
N THR A 153 22.17 2.72 -60.44
CA THR A 153 22.20 2.85 -58.96
C THR A 153 21.21 1.88 -58.32
N PRO A 154 21.63 1.11 -57.30
CA PRO A 154 20.76 0.14 -56.65
C PRO A 154 19.62 0.86 -55.92
N ARG A 155 18.44 0.25 -55.94
CA ARG A 155 17.32 0.69 -55.11
C ARG A 155 17.70 0.46 -53.65
N VAL A 156 17.49 1.45 -52.80
CA VAL A 156 17.74 1.37 -51.36
C VAL A 156 16.46 1.55 -50.56
N PHE A 157 16.48 1.05 -49.33
CA PHE A 157 15.45 1.19 -48.32
C PHE A 157 16.04 1.88 -47.09
N HIS A 158 15.44 2.99 -46.68
CA HIS A 158 15.83 3.75 -45.49
C HIS A 158 15.02 3.25 -44.31
N LEU A 159 15.66 2.55 -43.37
CA LEU A 159 15.05 2.10 -42.13
C LEU A 159 14.80 3.30 -41.23
N GLN A 160 13.54 3.52 -40.88
CA GLN A 160 13.11 4.55 -39.95
C GLN A 160 12.55 3.93 -38.68
N VAL A 161 12.98 4.47 -37.55
CA VAL A 161 12.48 4.11 -36.24
C VAL A 161 11.84 5.33 -35.58
N HIS A 162 10.71 5.10 -34.89
CA HIS A 162 9.96 6.12 -34.16
C HIS A 162 9.58 5.57 -32.79
N ASN A 163 10.02 6.24 -31.73
CA ASN A 163 9.56 6.00 -30.37
C ASN A 163 8.35 6.88 -30.05
N MET A 164 7.15 6.29 -30.04
CA MET A 164 5.90 6.96 -29.63
C MET A 164 5.62 6.84 -28.12
N GLY A 165 6.55 6.24 -27.36
CA GLY A 165 6.44 6.13 -25.91
C GLY A 165 6.99 7.36 -25.19
N LYS A 166 6.62 7.48 -23.92
CA LYS A 166 7.01 8.62 -23.05
C LYS A 166 8.41 8.47 -22.45
N THR A 167 8.99 7.27 -22.51
CA THR A 167 10.34 7.02 -22.00
C THR A 167 11.30 6.71 -23.14
N PRO A 168 12.61 6.94 -22.97
CA PRO A 168 13.61 6.54 -23.94
C PRO A 168 13.60 5.04 -24.22
N ALA A 169 13.98 4.68 -25.45
CA ALA A 169 14.25 3.32 -25.89
C ALA A 169 15.72 3.19 -26.27
N PHE A 170 16.33 2.03 -25.97
CA PHE A 170 17.70 1.71 -26.34
C PHE A 170 17.66 0.61 -27.39
N MET A 171 17.82 0.96 -28.66
CA MET A 171 17.85 -0.07 -29.70
C MET A 171 19.16 -0.82 -29.61
N THR A 172 19.10 -2.14 -29.82
CA THR A 172 20.27 -3.02 -29.74
C THR A 172 20.56 -3.66 -31.09
N ASP A 173 19.51 -4.00 -31.84
CA ASP A 173 19.63 -4.76 -33.08
C ASP A 173 18.49 -4.44 -34.06
N TYR A 174 18.72 -4.71 -35.34
CA TYR A 174 17.67 -4.81 -36.36
C TYR A 174 17.94 -5.92 -37.37
N ASP A 175 16.93 -6.27 -38.16
CA ASP A 175 17.07 -7.05 -39.39
C ASP A 175 16.05 -6.56 -40.42
N ILE A 176 16.48 -6.57 -41.68
CA ILE A 176 15.70 -6.16 -42.84
C ILE A 176 15.91 -7.19 -43.94
N ARG A 177 14.79 -7.62 -44.53
CA ARG A 177 14.77 -8.54 -45.67
C ARG A 177 13.77 -8.08 -46.70
N PHE A 178 14.01 -8.55 -47.92
CA PHE A 178 13.16 -8.27 -49.05
C PHE A 178 12.64 -9.59 -49.64
N ALA A 179 11.42 -9.54 -50.16
CA ALA A 179 10.79 -10.68 -50.82
C ALA A 179 9.79 -10.19 -51.87
N TYR A 180 9.32 -11.13 -52.68
CA TYR A 180 8.19 -10.87 -53.56
C TYR A 180 6.87 -11.17 -52.85
N LEU A 181 5.82 -10.40 -53.15
CA LEU A 181 4.48 -10.55 -52.58
C LEU A 181 3.90 -11.94 -52.81
N LYS A 182 4.23 -12.57 -53.95
CA LYS A 182 3.81 -13.94 -54.27
C LYS A 182 4.42 -14.98 -53.31
N ASP A 183 5.62 -14.74 -52.80
CA ASP A 183 6.34 -15.66 -51.91
C ASP A 183 5.93 -15.45 -50.45
N VAL A 184 5.40 -14.25 -50.16
CA VAL A 184 4.90 -13.88 -48.83
C VAL A 184 3.44 -14.33 -48.62
N ARG A 185 2.71 -14.60 -49.70
CA ARG A 185 1.31 -15.05 -49.66
C ARG A 185 1.23 -16.55 -49.41
N GLY A 186 0.86 -16.90 -48.18
CA GLY A 186 0.84 -18.28 -47.71
C GLY A 186 1.71 -18.35 -46.46
N THR A 187 1.40 -19.26 -45.55
CA THR A 187 2.06 -19.42 -44.25
C THR A 187 3.57 -19.70 -44.30
N ASP A 188 4.17 -19.67 -45.49
CA ASP A 188 5.54 -20.07 -45.76
C ASP A 188 6.54 -18.92 -45.65
N VAL A 189 6.10 -17.68 -45.36
CA VAL A 189 7.02 -16.68 -44.79
C VAL A 189 7.50 -17.29 -43.49
N PRO A 190 8.81 -17.60 -43.36
CA PRO A 190 9.26 -18.28 -42.18
C PRO A 190 8.89 -17.45 -40.96
N ALA A 191 8.12 -18.03 -40.05
CA ALA A 191 8.09 -17.60 -38.65
C ALA A 191 9.48 -17.76 -38.00
N GLN A 192 10.47 -18.25 -38.75
CA GLN A 192 11.85 -18.36 -38.31
C GLN A 192 12.32 -17.02 -37.80
N LEU A 193 12.92 -17.10 -36.62
CA LEU A 193 13.67 -16.03 -36.00
C LEU A 193 14.51 -15.33 -37.06
N VAL A 194 14.31 -14.02 -37.07
CA VAL A 194 14.93 -13.14 -38.02
C VAL A 194 16.41 -13.02 -37.62
N GLU A 195 17.24 -13.88 -38.19
CA GLU A 195 18.70 -13.94 -37.98
C GLU A 195 19.44 -13.96 -39.32
N PRO A 196 20.46 -13.12 -39.55
CA PRO A 196 21.27 -12.45 -38.52
C PRO A 196 20.67 -11.14 -37.98
N ARG A 197 20.98 -10.83 -36.72
CA ARG A 197 20.72 -9.52 -36.11
C ARG A 197 21.90 -8.59 -36.41
N PHE A 198 21.63 -7.41 -36.95
CA PHE A 198 22.62 -6.36 -37.16
C PHE A 198 22.67 -5.48 -35.91
N PRO A 199 23.80 -5.43 -35.17
CA PRO A 199 23.90 -4.66 -33.95
C PRO A 199 23.84 -3.16 -34.26
N PHE A 200 23.07 -2.43 -33.47
CA PHE A 200 22.90 -0.98 -33.54
C PHE A 200 22.67 -0.45 -32.14
N ASP A 201 23.67 0.17 -31.54
CA ASP A 201 23.62 0.72 -30.18
C ASP A 201 23.33 2.23 -30.25
N ASP A 202 22.06 2.59 -30.14
CA ASP A 202 21.62 3.99 -30.11
C ASP A 202 20.42 4.18 -29.18
N ARG A 203 20.20 5.44 -28.78
CA ARG A 203 19.13 5.84 -27.88
C ARG A 203 18.12 6.73 -28.60
N PHE A 204 16.87 6.29 -28.60
CA PHE A 204 15.75 7.10 -29.05
C PHE A 204 15.11 7.81 -27.86
N GLY A 205 15.03 9.14 -27.94
CA GLY A 205 14.33 9.97 -26.97
C GLY A 205 12.84 9.64 -26.90
N ALA A 206 12.18 10.11 -25.85
CA ALA A 206 10.72 10.15 -25.82
C ALA A 206 10.22 11.11 -26.92
N ASP A 207 9.13 10.75 -27.58
CA ASP A 207 8.48 11.55 -28.64
C ASP A 207 9.40 11.90 -29.83
N GLN A 208 10.48 11.14 -30.06
CA GLN A 208 11.37 11.36 -31.19
C GLN A 208 10.72 10.85 -32.48
N MET A 209 10.20 11.78 -33.29
CA MET A 209 9.28 11.48 -34.39
C MET A 209 9.82 10.50 -35.44
N LYS A 210 11.08 10.65 -35.89
CA LYS A 210 11.71 9.76 -36.88
C LYS A 210 13.23 9.89 -36.81
N THR A 211 13.90 8.75 -36.84
CA THR A 211 15.35 8.67 -37.03
C THR A 211 15.65 7.65 -38.11
N ASP A 212 16.46 8.05 -39.10
CA ASP A 212 17.01 7.12 -40.07
C ASP A 212 18.11 6.31 -39.37
N VAL A 213 17.93 4.99 -39.35
CA VAL A 213 18.83 4.04 -38.67
C VAL A 213 19.87 3.49 -39.63
N ASP A 214 19.43 3.05 -40.81
CA ASP A 214 20.31 2.46 -41.81
C ASP A 214 19.73 2.60 -43.22
N VAL A 215 20.59 2.45 -44.23
CA VAL A 215 20.24 2.46 -45.65
C VAL A 215 20.64 1.12 -46.26
N VAL A 216 19.64 0.26 -46.50
CA VAL A 216 19.86 -1.13 -46.95
C VAL A 216 19.56 -1.25 -48.44
N PRO A 217 20.47 -1.82 -49.25
CA PRO A 217 20.19 -2.16 -50.64
C PRO A 217 19.01 -3.15 -50.74
N VAL A 218 18.06 -2.88 -51.62
CA VAL A 218 16.92 -3.76 -51.87
C VAL A 218 17.40 -4.93 -52.73
N GLU A 219 17.46 -6.13 -52.15
CA GLU A 219 17.91 -7.34 -52.82
C GLU A 219 16.87 -8.47 -52.68
N PRO A 220 16.27 -8.95 -53.79
CA PRO A 220 16.50 -8.55 -55.19
C PRO A 220 15.95 -7.14 -55.50
N SER A 221 16.50 -6.47 -56.53
CA SER A 221 16.22 -5.06 -56.83
C SER A 221 14.75 -4.75 -57.18
N ASP A 222 14.00 -5.75 -57.62
CA ASP A 222 12.58 -5.70 -57.97
C ASP A 222 11.66 -6.26 -56.86
N ALA A 223 12.17 -6.49 -55.65
CA ALA A 223 11.34 -6.87 -54.51
C ALA A 223 10.25 -5.81 -54.24
N ASP A 224 9.04 -6.28 -53.96
CA ASP A 224 7.87 -5.46 -53.65
C ASP A 224 7.41 -5.59 -52.20
N ILE A 225 8.10 -6.39 -51.39
CA ILE A 225 7.91 -6.51 -49.94
C ILE A 225 9.23 -6.29 -49.22
N VAL A 226 9.17 -5.50 -48.14
CA VAL A 226 10.20 -5.43 -47.10
C VAL A 226 9.60 -5.90 -45.79
N TYR A 227 10.33 -6.71 -45.04
CA TYR A 227 9.93 -7.14 -43.71
C TYR A 227 11.16 -7.21 -42.81
N GLY A 228 10.94 -7.10 -41.51
CA GLY A 228 12.05 -6.99 -40.58
C GLY A 228 11.60 -6.93 -39.14
N ALA A 229 12.58 -6.72 -38.28
CA ALA A 229 12.38 -6.55 -36.86
C ALA A 229 13.40 -5.55 -36.29
N VAL A 230 13.01 -4.84 -35.24
CA VAL A 230 13.91 -4.06 -34.40
C VAL A 230 13.81 -4.56 -32.97
N TRP A 231 14.95 -4.69 -32.30
CA TRP A 231 15.05 -5.06 -30.90
C TRP A 231 15.51 -3.85 -30.10
N TYR A 232 14.84 -3.61 -28.97
CA TYR A 232 15.17 -2.50 -28.10
C TYR A 232 14.92 -2.85 -26.64
N GLN A 233 15.64 -2.17 -25.75
CA GLN A 233 15.46 -2.25 -24.31
C GLN A 233 14.74 -1.00 -23.81
N ASP A 234 13.86 -1.19 -22.83
CA ASP A 234 13.31 -0.08 -22.06
C ASP A 234 14.28 0.38 -20.94
N TRP A 235 13.90 1.43 -20.21
CA TRP A 235 14.68 1.93 -19.07
C TRP A 235 14.82 0.90 -17.93
N ALA A 236 13.97 -0.13 -17.90
CA ALA A 236 14.04 -1.25 -16.96
C ALA A 236 14.87 -2.42 -17.51
N LYS A 237 15.55 -2.25 -18.65
CA LYS A 237 16.36 -3.25 -19.36
C LYS A 237 15.57 -4.48 -19.81
N GLN A 238 14.25 -4.36 -19.95
CA GLN A 238 13.46 -5.41 -20.59
C GLN A 238 13.61 -5.27 -22.10
N GLU A 239 13.99 -6.37 -22.76
CA GLU A 239 14.04 -6.45 -24.23
C GLU A 239 12.62 -6.57 -24.81
N HIS A 240 12.39 -5.83 -25.89
CA HIS A 240 11.18 -5.78 -26.68
C HIS A 240 11.55 -5.96 -28.16
N CYS A 241 10.61 -6.46 -28.96
CA CYS A 241 10.82 -6.67 -30.38
C CYS A 241 9.61 -6.14 -31.15
N PHE A 242 9.84 -5.24 -32.10
CA PHE A 242 8.82 -4.75 -33.01
C PHE A 242 9.08 -5.32 -34.40
N ARG A 243 8.10 -6.04 -34.96
CA ARG A 243 8.17 -6.61 -36.30
C ARG A 243 7.34 -5.78 -37.28
N PHE A 244 7.81 -5.65 -38.51
CA PHE A 244 7.06 -4.96 -39.55
C PHE A 244 7.13 -5.70 -40.88
N VAL A 245 6.11 -5.46 -41.69
CA VAL A 245 6.05 -5.91 -43.08
C VAL A 245 5.32 -4.84 -43.89
N LEU A 246 5.98 -4.39 -44.95
CA LEU A 246 5.54 -3.27 -45.75
C LEU A 246 5.67 -3.62 -47.23
N ARG A 247 4.70 -3.19 -48.02
CA ARG A 247 4.77 -3.24 -49.46
C ARG A 247 5.55 -2.04 -49.98
N ILE A 248 6.51 -2.27 -50.87
CA ILE A 248 7.32 -1.21 -51.46
C ILE A 248 6.65 -0.73 -52.75
N ASP A 249 6.00 0.44 -52.73
CA ASP A 249 5.42 1.04 -53.93
C ASP A 249 6.53 1.66 -54.80
N PRO A 250 6.57 1.41 -56.11
CA PRO A 250 7.56 2.02 -57.02
C PRO A 250 7.51 3.56 -57.05
N HIS A 251 6.39 4.17 -56.66
CA HIS A 251 6.11 5.59 -56.88
C HIS A 251 5.87 6.40 -55.58
N VAL A 252 5.45 5.75 -54.48
CA VAL A 252 4.78 6.48 -53.37
C VAL A 252 5.25 6.06 -51.97
N SER A 253 6.48 5.51 -51.81
CA SER A 253 7.00 4.98 -50.53
C SER A 253 6.42 3.60 -50.14
N THR A 254 6.66 3.14 -48.92
CA THR A 254 6.14 1.87 -48.42
C THR A 254 4.74 1.98 -47.83
N ARG A 255 3.98 0.87 -47.83
CA ARG A 255 2.61 0.80 -47.29
C ARG A 255 2.41 -0.42 -46.40
N PRO A 256 1.67 -0.30 -45.28
CA PRO A 256 1.36 -1.42 -44.39
C PRO A 256 0.08 -2.20 -44.82
N ASP A 257 -0.23 -2.27 -46.11
CA ASP A 257 -1.51 -2.79 -46.64
C ASP A 257 -1.59 -4.33 -46.74
N ILE A 258 -0.52 -5.04 -46.38
CA ILE A 258 -0.37 -6.49 -46.53
C ILE A 258 -0.47 -7.28 -45.23
N SER A 259 -0.74 -6.63 -44.09
CA SER A 259 -0.76 -7.26 -42.75
C SER A 259 -1.72 -8.45 -42.61
N LYS A 260 -2.76 -8.54 -43.45
CA LYS A 260 -3.72 -9.67 -43.45
C LYS A 260 -3.26 -10.87 -44.28
N LEU A 261 -2.20 -10.72 -45.07
CA LEU A 261 -1.71 -11.74 -46.00
C LEU A 261 -0.42 -12.42 -45.49
N VAL A 262 0.09 -11.98 -44.33
CA VAL A 262 1.35 -12.43 -43.74
C VAL A 262 1.12 -13.32 -42.51
N HIS A 263 2.20 -13.92 -42.02
CA HIS A 263 2.21 -14.70 -40.79
C HIS A 263 1.64 -13.89 -39.60
N PRO A 264 0.81 -14.49 -38.71
CA PRO A 264 0.20 -13.80 -37.58
C PRO A 264 1.17 -13.07 -36.65
N ASP A 265 2.43 -13.50 -36.58
CA ASP A 265 3.47 -12.86 -35.73
C ASP A 265 3.84 -11.44 -36.18
N TYR A 266 3.51 -11.06 -37.41
CA TYR A 266 3.63 -9.67 -37.89
C TYR A 266 2.35 -8.85 -37.66
N SER A 267 1.29 -9.50 -37.17
CA SER A 267 -0.01 -8.87 -36.85
C SER A 267 -0.28 -8.79 -35.36
N LYS A 268 0.42 -9.60 -34.55
CA LYS A 268 0.34 -9.59 -33.10
C LYS A 268 1.44 -8.70 -32.54
N TRP A 269 1.02 -7.65 -31.86
CA TRP A 269 1.88 -6.78 -31.08
C TRP A 269 1.75 -7.24 -29.63
N ASP A 270 2.76 -7.95 -29.13
CA ASP A 270 2.85 -8.38 -27.72
C ASP A 270 3.58 -7.33 -26.87
#